data_AF-A0A2U1TMP0-F1
#
_entry.id   AF-A0A2U1TMP0-F1
#
_cell.length_a   1.000
_cell.length_b   1.000
_cell.length_c   1.000
_cell.angle_alpha   90.00
_cell.angle_beta   90.00
_cell.angle_gamma   90.00
#
_symmetry.space_group_name_H-M   'P 1'
#
loop_
_entity.id
_entity.type
_entity.pdbx_description
1 polymer ?
#
loop_
_entity_poly.entity_id
_entity_poly.type
_entity_poly.pdbx_seq_one_letter_code
_entity_poly.pdbx_strand_id
1 'polypeptide(L)' 'MPILKCIKDEAGYWTEGETYAAGYAGCGLLSLGDDEDPESDWLAHPKDWQDGDDETALTYHLPGCGCDVEFIEVEGA' A
#
# COMPACT_ATOMS: atom_id res chain seq x y z
N MET A 1 -5.92 -12.31 -0.31
CA MET A 1 -5.23 -11.31 -1.17
C MET A 1 -5.26 -10.04 -0.34
N PRO A 2 -4.11 -9.48 0.05
CA PRO A 2 -4.09 -8.30 0.92
C PRO A 2 -4.82 -7.13 0.26
N ILE A 3 -5.43 -6.30 1.08
CA ILE A 3 -6.07 -5.06 0.66
C ILE A 3 -5.31 -3.92 1.33
N LEU A 4 -4.84 -2.98 0.51
CA LEU A 4 -4.11 -1.82 0.97
C LEU A 4 -5.00 -0.59 0.86
N LYS A 5 -5.18 0.13 1.96
CA LYS A 5 -5.83 1.43 1.96
C LYS A 5 -4.78 2.53 1.83
N CYS A 6 -4.94 3.41 0.84
CA CYS A 6 -4.08 4.58 0.72
C CYS A 6 -4.37 5.55 1.87
N ILE A 7 -3.36 5.90 2.66
CA ILE A 7 -3.50 6.86 3.77
C ILE A 7 -2.75 8.18 3.51
N LYS A 8 -1.82 8.16 2.56
CA LYS A 8 -1.07 9.33 2.10
C LYS A 8 -0.61 9.07 0.68
N ASP A 9 -0.85 10.01 -0.23
CA ASP A 9 -0.27 9.97 -1.57
C ASP A 9 0.19 11.36 -2.04
N GLU A 10 1.49 11.62 -2.00
CA GLU A 10 2.09 12.82 -2.59
C GLU A 10 2.46 12.63 -4.09
N ALA A 11 2.29 11.42 -4.63
CA ALA A 11 2.61 11.11 -6.03
C ALA A 11 1.47 11.48 -6.98
N GLY A 12 0.23 11.33 -6.52
CA GLY A 12 -0.99 11.53 -7.30
C GLY A 12 -1.39 10.32 -8.16
N TYR A 13 -0.91 9.12 -7.84
CA TYR A 13 -1.28 7.87 -8.52
C TYR A 13 -2.38 7.10 -7.77
N TRP A 14 -2.59 7.38 -6.49
CA TRP A 14 -3.60 6.75 -5.65
C TRP A 14 -4.49 7.80 -4.97
N THR A 15 -5.74 7.43 -4.75
CA THR A 15 -6.71 8.26 -4.03
C THR A 15 -6.66 7.94 -2.54
N GLU A 16 -6.35 8.94 -1.71
CA GLU A 16 -6.36 8.82 -0.25
C GLU A 16 -7.74 8.38 0.26
N GLY A 17 -7.76 7.31 1.05
CA GLY A 17 -8.96 6.70 1.61
C GLY A 17 -9.51 5.51 0.83
N GLU A 18 -9.13 5.34 -0.44
CA GLU A 18 -9.53 4.21 -1.28
C GLU A 18 -8.68 2.96 -1.01
N THR A 19 -9.19 1.81 -1.45
CA THR A 19 -8.55 0.51 -1.25
C THR A 19 -8.14 -0.14 -2.56
N TYR A 20 -6.98 -0.80 -2.52
CA TYR A 20 -6.32 -1.41 -3.67
C TYR A 20 -6.03 -2.87 -3.36
N ALA A 21 -6.34 -3.74 -4.32
CA ALA A 21 -5.96 -5.14 -4.23
C ALA A 21 -4.44 -5.26 -4.40
N ALA A 22 -3.80 -6.00 -3.49
CA ALA A 22 -2.37 -6.22 -3.54
C ALA A 22 -2.03 -7.71 -3.67
N GLY A 23 -0.93 -7.99 -4.37
CA GLY A 23 -0.34 -9.32 -4.52
C GLY A 23 0.91 -9.48 -3.67
N TYR A 24 1.22 -10.70 -3.24
CA TYR A 24 2.52 -10.98 -2.62
C TYR A 24 3.62 -11.04 -3.69
N ALA A 25 4.53 -10.07 -3.67
CA ALA A 25 5.68 -10.01 -4.57
C ALA A 25 6.90 -10.80 -4.04
N GLY A 26 6.81 -11.31 -2.80
CA GLY A 26 7.87 -12.07 -2.13
C GLY A 26 8.72 -11.20 -1.18
N CYS A 27 9.50 -11.83 -0.30
CA CYS A 27 10.36 -11.15 0.67
C CYS A 27 9.63 -10.13 1.58
N GLY A 28 8.33 -10.31 1.82
CA GLY A 28 7.49 -9.39 2.59
C GLY A 28 7.02 -8.15 1.82
N LEU A 29 7.31 -8.07 0.52
CA LEU A 29 6.84 -7.00 -0.38
C LEU A 29 5.46 -7.32 -0.94
N LEU A 30 4.71 -6.26 -1.20
CA LEU A 30 3.44 -6.32 -1.92
C LEU A 30 3.56 -5.61 -3.27
N SER A 31 2.85 -6.09 -4.28
CA SER A 31 2.61 -5.38 -5.54
C SER A 31 1.18 -4.87 -5.59
N LEU A 32 0.96 -3.65 -6.09
CA LEU A 32 -0.36 -3.09 -6.32
C LEU A 32 -0.38 -2.20 -7.57
N GLY A 33 -1.55 -2.12 -8.18
CA GLY A 33 -1.85 -1.17 -9.25
C GLY A 33 -2.16 0.24 -8.74
N ASP A 34 -2.38 1.17 -9.65
CA ASP A 34 -2.76 2.56 -9.38
C ASP A 34 -4.12 2.94 -10.03
N ASP A 35 -4.55 4.20 -9.86
CA ASP A 35 -5.86 4.68 -10.36
C ASP A 35 -5.95 4.73 -11.89
N GLU A 36 -4.82 4.90 -12.59
CA GLU A 36 -4.77 4.96 -14.06
C GLU A 36 -4.46 3.59 -14.69
N ASP A 37 -3.63 2.78 -14.03
CA ASP A 37 -3.23 1.44 -14.43
C ASP A 37 -3.38 0.44 -13.26
N PRO A 38 -4.54 -0.24 -13.16
CA PRO A 38 -4.78 -1.25 -12.14
C PRO A 38 -3.89 -2.51 -12.24
N GLU A 39 -3.19 -2.71 -13.37
CA GLU A 39 -2.25 -3.83 -13.57
C GLU A 39 -0.79 -3.41 -13.41
N SER A 40 -0.52 -2.17 -12.95
CA SER A 40 0.84 -1.76 -12.62
C SER A 40 1.37 -2.54 -11.42
N ASP A 41 2.70 -2.75 -11.38
CA ASP A 41 3.38 -3.57 -10.38
C ASP A 41 4.21 -2.70 -9.42
N TRP A 42 3.57 -1.73 -8.78
CA TRP A 42 4.25 -0.88 -7.79
C TRP A 42 4.64 -1.70 -6.58
N LEU A 43 5.91 -1.68 -6.20
CA LEU A 43 6.43 -2.48 -5.07
C LEU A 43 6.35 -1.69 -3.76
N ALA A 44 5.44 -2.10 -2.91
CA ALA A 44 5.23 -1.58 -1.58
C ALA A 44 6.22 -2.24 -0.61
N HIS A 45 7.06 -1.44 0.06
CA HIS A 45 8.02 -1.91 1.06
C HIS A 45 7.52 -1.70 2.49
N PRO A 46 7.57 -2.71 3.37
CA PRO A 46 7.19 -2.54 4.76
C PRO A 46 8.10 -1.52 5.45
N LYS A 47 7.50 -0.50 6.05
CA LYS A 47 8.16 0.65 6.70
C LYS A 47 8.13 0.53 8.22
N ASP A 48 6.93 0.36 8.78
CA ASP A 48 6.71 0.31 10.23
C ASP A 48 5.61 -0.71 10.57
N TRP A 49 5.75 -1.33 11.74
CA TRP A 49 4.75 -2.25 12.29
C TRP A 49 4.17 -1.59 13.55
N GLN A 50 2.93 -1.11 13.45
CA GLN A 50 2.22 -0.61 14.63
C GLN A 50 1.36 -1.73 15.21
N ASP A 51 1.73 -2.20 16.41
CA ASP A 51 0.87 -2.98 17.29
C ASP A 51 -0.24 -2.06 17.83
N GLY A 52 -1.32 -1.92 17.07
CA GLY A 52 -2.57 -1.27 17.49
C GLY A 52 -3.69 -2.29 17.58
N ASP A 53 -4.57 -2.15 18.58
CA ASP A 53 -5.57 -3.13 19.04
C ASP A 53 -6.53 -3.74 17.98
N ASP A 54 -6.64 -3.24 16.75
CA ASP A 54 -7.62 -3.78 15.77
C ASP A 54 -7.22 -3.75 14.29
N GLU A 55 -6.08 -3.17 13.88
CA GLU A 55 -5.70 -3.11 12.46
C GLU A 55 -4.17 -3.21 12.35
N THR A 56 -3.67 -4.28 11.72
CA THR A 56 -2.24 -4.43 11.46
C THR A 56 -1.84 -3.46 10.34
N ALA A 57 -1.66 -2.18 10.69
CA ALA A 57 -1.26 -1.14 9.78
C ALA A 57 0.23 -1.28 9.45
N LEU A 58 0.55 -2.29 8.64
CA LEU A 58 1.87 -2.40 8.04
C LEU A 58 1.99 -1.26 7.02
N THR A 59 2.74 -0.22 7.38
CA THR A 59 2.89 0.94 6.51
C THR A 59 3.77 0.54 5.33
N TYR A 60 3.30 0.72 4.10
CA TYR A 60 4.14 0.49 2.92
C TYR A 60 4.61 1.80 2.28
N HIS A 61 5.90 1.89 1.96
CA HIS A 61 6.47 3.02 1.19
C HIS A 61 6.94 2.57 -0.19
N LEU A 62 6.84 3.48 -1.17
CA LEU A 62 7.32 3.32 -2.54
C LEU A 62 8.64 4.07 -2.75
N PRO A 63 9.80 3.41 -2.58
CA PRO A 63 11.10 4.01 -2.83
C PRO A 63 11.30 4.19 -4.34
N GLY A 64 11.00 5.38 -4.86
CA GLY A 64 11.17 5.68 -6.28
C GLY A 64 10.39 6.90 -6.76
N CYS A 65 9.31 7.28 -6.05
CA CYS A 65 8.52 8.48 -6.36
C CYS A 65 9.27 9.80 -6.07
N GLY A 66 10.21 9.80 -5.10
CA GLY A 66 10.74 11.04 -4.52
C GLY A 66 9.73 11.79 -3.65
N CYS A 67 8.63 11.14 -3.31
CA CYS A 67 7.52 11.65 -2.52
C CYS A 67 7.12 10.62 -1.45
N ASP A 68 6.34 11.05 -0.46
CA ASP A 68 5.80 10.15 0.56
C ASP A 68 4.47 9.54 0.10
N VAL A 69 4.45 8.23 -0.04
CA VAL A 69 3.24 7.43 -0.26
C VAL A 69 3.17 6.38 0.83
N GLU A 70 2.02 6.27 1.48
CA GLU A 70 1.81 5.36 2.60
C GLU A 70 0.48 4.61 2.45
N PHE A 71 0.54 3.31 2.70
CA PHE A 71 -0.63 2.42 2.74
C PHE A 71 -0.72 1.70 4.06
N ILE A 72 -1.92 1.31 4.48
CA ILE A 72 -2.14 0.36 5.57
C ILE A 72 -2.82 -0.90 5.03
N GLU A 73 -2.43 -2.06 5.55
CA GLU A 73 -3.17 -3.30 5.30
C GLU A 73 -4.46 -3.31 6.12
N VAL A 74 -5.58 -3.60 5.46
CA VAL A 74 -6.90 -3.73 6.10
C VAL A 74 -7.37 -5.17 5.95
N GLU A 75 -8.00 -5.72 6.99
CA GLU A 75 -8.60 -7.05 6.91
C GLU A 75 -9.67 -7.04 5.81
N GLY A 76 -9.54 -7.97 4.86
CA GLY A 76 -10.45 -8.06 3.72
C GLY A 76 -11.88 -8.29 4.18
N ALA A 77 -12.77 -7.36 3.83
CA ALA A 77 -14.22 -7.52 3.96
C ALA A 77 -14.75 -8.66 3.07
#